data_AF-A0A1Y2DHZ5-F1
#
_entry.id   AF-A0A1Y2DHZ5-F1
#
_cell.length_a   1.000
_cell.length_b   1.000
_cell.length_c   1.000
_cell.angle_alpha   90.00
_cell.angle_beta   90.00
_cell.angle_gamma   90.00
#
_symmetry.space_group_name_H-M   'P 1'
#
loop_
_entity.id
_entity.type
_entity.pdbx_description
1 polymer ?
#
loop_
_entity_poly.entity_id
_entity_poly.type
_entity_poly.pdbx_seq_one_letter_code
_entity_poly.pdbx_strand_id
1 'polypeptide(L)'
;MLSNSRFLLQLGSLAAAAAAAGPTLFQGNSVIITPSSSQYPSDATFKTSNFYCYASEKGYLSFGWWLPAEPGRMNHTHCKPRSDSYDWYEYSIAGDCTLTECRVTAMNYRASDQDKPAFQEHYIARMLDVGDGTLGDLALSYFDRRDGAFAVGTRRVLGGVGASASEKETRACNDAFQTLSELQVERKLSLSFMLENPCEVVSESEPLSAEL
;
A
#
# COMPACT_ATOMS: atom_id res chain seq x y z
N MET A 1 -9.33 -1.13 -33.75
CA MET A 1 -9.89 -0.18 -32.76
C MET A 1 -9.43 -0.62 -31.39
N LEU A 2 -8.60 0.20 -30.74
CA LEU A 2 -7.86 -0.13 -29.52
C LEU A 2 -8.81 -0.25 -28.32
N SER A 3 -8.86 -1.43 -27.70
CA SER A 3 -9.62 -1.70 -26.50
C SER A 3 -9.01 -0.94 -25.32
N ASN A 4 -9.68 0.14 -24.91
CA ASN A 4 -9.44 0.87 -23.67
C ASN A 4 -9.80 -0.01 -22.46
N SER A 5 -8.95 -0.99 -22.15
CA SER A 5 -9.03 -1.73 -20.88
C SER A 5 -8.63 -0.79 -19.76
N ARG A 6 -9.65 -0.19 -19.12
CA ARG A 6 -9.56 0.72 -17.98
C ARG A 6 -8.72 0.06 -16.86
N PHE A 7 -7.53 0.62 -16.63
CA PHE A 7 -6.63 0.24 -15.54
C PHE A 7 -7.00 1.05 -14.31
N LEU A 8 -7.28 0.38 -13.20
CA LEU A 8 -7.69 1.02 -11.96
C LEU A 8 -6.89 0.42 -10.80
N LEU A 9 -6.00 1.24 -10.22
CA LEU A 9 -5.17 0.99 -9.03
C LEU A 9 -5.85 1.65 -7.84
N GLN A 10 -6.07 0.93 -6.73
CA GLN A 10 -6.48 1.52 -5.46
C GLN A 10 -6.08 0.66 -4.29
N LEU A 11 -5.45 1.30 -3.29
CA LEU A 11 -5.24 0.70 -1.98
C LEU A 11 -5.45 1.71 -0.85
N GLY A 12 -6.37 1.35 0.04
CA GLY A 12 -6.80 2.12 1.21
C GLY A 12 -5.77 2.16 2.33
N SER A 13 -4.89 3.16 2.27
CA SER A 13 -3.81 3.36 3.23
C SER A 13 -4.11 4.34 4.37
N LEU A 14 -5.08 5.25 4.24
CA LEU A 14 -5.23 6.35 5.21
C LEU A 14 -6.14 6.09 6.41
N ALA A 15 -7.00 5.07 6.43
CA ALA A 15 -7.93 4.93 7.55
C ALA A 15 -7.26 4.50 8.88
N ALA A 16 -5.94 4.19 8.89
CA ALA A 16 -5.14 4.15 10.13
C ALA A 16 -4.48 5.49 10.51
N ALA A 17 -4.23 6.38 9.54
CA ALA A 17 -3.49 7.61 9.78
C ALA A 17 -4.28 8.59 10.67
N ALA A 18 -5.61 8.54 10.63
CA ALA A 18 -6.48 9.38 11.45
C ALA A 18 -6.42 9.06 12.97
N ALA A 19 -5.81 7.94 13.36
CA ALA A 19 -5.77 7.48 14.76
C ALA A 19 -4.34 7.22 15.28
N ALA A 20 -3.31 7.33 14.44
CA ALA A 20 -1.94 6.98 14.81
C ALA A 20 -1.11 8.23 15.16
N ALA A 21 -0.54 8.25 16.37
CA ALA A 21 0.37 9.31 16.85
C ALA A 21 1.77 9.27 16.21
N GLY A 22 1.86 8.94 14.91
CA GLY A 22 3.12 8.80 14.20
C GLY A 22 3.01 8.03 12.88
N PRO A 23 4.09 8.00 12.09
CA PRO A 23 4.13 7.26 10.84
C PRO A 23 4.00 5.75 11.08
N THR A 24 3.32 5.08 10.15
CA THR A 24 3.13 3.64 10.16
C THR A 24 3.60 3.05 8.84
N LEU A 25 4.33 1.95 8.90
CA LEU A 25 4.68 1.17 7.72
C LEU A 25 3.97 -0.19 7.80
N PHE A 26 3.28 -0.58 6.74
CA PHE A 26 2.60 -1.86 6.68
C PHE A 26 2.77 -2.53 5.32
N GLN A 27 2.66 -3.86 5.33
CA GLN A 27 2.46 -4.66 4.13
C GLN A 27 0.95 -4.90 3.96
N GLY A 28 0.43 -4.81 2.74
CA GLY A 28 -0.96 -5.14 2.48
C GLY A 28 -1.17 -6.07 1.29
N ASN A 29 -2.37 -6.64 1.26
CA ASN A 29 -2.92 -7.34 0.12
C ASN A 29 -4.31 -6.80 -0.18
N SER A 30 -4.67 -6.65 -1.46
CA SER A 30 -6.04 -6.31 -1.83
C SER A 30 -6.56 -7.09 -3.02
N VAL A 31 -7.89 -7.17 -3.07
CA VAL A 31 -8.67 -7.50 -4.24
C VAL A 31 -9.33 -6.22 -4.73
N ILE A 32 -9.07 -5.87 -5.98
CA ILE A 32 -9.68 -4.74 -6.68
C ILE A 32 -10.76 -5.30 -7.59
N ILE A 33 -11.97 -4.80 -7.39
CA ILE A 33 -13.19 -5.19 -8.08
C ILE A 33 -13.60 -4.00 -8.93
N THR A 34 -13.48 -4.15 -10.25
CA THR A 34 -13.98 -3.13 -11.20
C THR A 34 -15.36 -3.58 -11.70
N PRO A 35 -16.43 -2.85 -11.39
CA PRO A 35 -17.76 -3.15 -11.89
C PRO A 35 -17.79 -3.14 -13.42
N SER A 36 -18.62 -3.99 -14.01
CA SER A 36 -19.01 -3.88 -15.41
C SER A 36 -20.36 -3.18 -15.54
N SER A 37 -20.74 -2.81 -16.76
CA SER A 37 -22.09 -2.31 -17.04
C SER A 37 -23.17 -3.41 -17.00
N SER A 38 -22.78 -4.64 -16.68
CA SER A 38 -23.70 -5.77 -16.55
C SER A 38 -24.49 -5.70 -15.24
N GLN A 39 -25.70 -6.27 -15.24
CA GLN A 39 -26.48 -6.49 -14.02
C GLN A 39 -25.92 -7.63 -13.15
N TYR A 40 -25.00 -8.45 -13.69
CA TYR A 40 -24.43 -9.60 -12.99
C TYR A 40 -23.10 -9.23 -12.33
N PRO A 41 -22.98 -9.33 -10.99
CA PRO A 41 -21.72 -9.07 -10.28
C PRO A 41 -20.55 -9.95 -10.72
N SER A 42 -20.83 -11.14 -11.25
CA SER A 42 -19.83 -12.07 -11.80
C SER A 42 -19.04 -11.50 -12.98
N ASP A 43 -19.60 -10.50 -13.66
CA ASP A 43 -19.00 -9.89 -14.83
C ASP A 43 -18.03 -8.76 -14.46
N ALA A 44 -17.84 -8.50 -13.16
CA ALA A 44 -16.80 -7.61 -12.68
C ALA A 44 -15.41 -8.19 -12.98
N THR A 45 -14.42 -7.31 -13.18
CA THR A 45 -13.03 -7.75 -13.32
C THR A 45 -12.33 -7.67 -11.98
N PHE A 46 -11.60 -8.73 -11.64
CA PHE A 46 -10.85 -8.84 -10.40
C PHE A 46 -9.36 -8.76 -10.67
N LYS A 47 -8.65 -7.96 -9.87
CA LYS A 47 -7.19 -7.97 -9.79
C LYS A 47 -6.78 -8.05 -8.33
N THR A 48 -5.60 -8.57 -8.06
CA THR A 48 -5.03 -8.50 -6.73
C THR A 48 -3.72 -7.74 -6.73
N SER A 49 -3.37 -7.19 -5.58
CA SER A 49 -2.08 -6.57 -5.38
C SER A 49 -1.49 -6.91 -4.02
N ASN A 50 -0.17 -7.05 -4.00
CA ASN A 50 0.64 -7.06 -2.79
C ASN A 50 1.50 -5.81 -2.80
N PHE A 51 1.61 -5.14 -1.66
CA PHE A 51 2.23 -3.83 -1.60
C PHE A 51 2.77 -3.50 -0.22
N TYR A 52 3.61 -2.49 -0.18
CA TYR A 52 4.10 -1.86 1.04
C TYR A 52 3.69 -0.40 1.02
N CYS A 53 3.32 0.13 2.18
CA CYS A 53 2.85 1.49 2.31
C CYS A 53 3.40 2.11 3.59
N TYR A 54 3.96 3.31 3.43
CA TYR A 54 4.17 4.25 4.51
C TYR A 54 2.97 5.19 4.57
N ALA A 55 2.36 5.35 5.72
CA ALA A 55 1.26 6.27 5.94
C ALA A 55 1.53 7.13 7.18
N SER A 56 1.17 8.40 7.08
CA SER A 56 1.24 9.40 8.16
C SER A 56 0.05 10.35 8.05
N GLU A 57 -0.12 11.21 9.04
CA GLU A 57 -1.14 12.28 9.01
C GLU A 57 -0.98 13.22 7.79
N LYS A 58 0.24 13.35 7.26
CA LYS A 58 0.54 14.23 6.10
C LYS A 58 0.24 13.57 4.76
N GLY A 59 0.00 12.25 4.75
CA GLY A 59 -0.18 11.47 3.53
C GLY A 59 0.54 10.14 3.55
N TYR A 60 0.57 9.47 2.39
CA TYR A 60 1.17 8.16 2.20
C TYR A 60 2.00 8.07 0.92
N LEU A 61 2.88 7.07 0.91
CA LEU A 61 3.62 6.59 -0.26
C LEU A 61 3.56 5.06 -0.25
N SER A 62 3.25 4.47 -1.39
CA SER A 62 3.17 3.02 -1.56
C SER A 62 3.80 2.55 -2.86
N PHE A 63 4.22 1.29 -2.87
CA PHE A 63 4.66 0.57 -4.07
C PHE A 63 4.20 -0.88 -4.00
N GLY A 64 4.03 -1.52 -5.15
CA GLY A 64 3.56 -2.90 -5.16
C GLY A 64 3.59 -3.60 -6.50
N TRP A 65 3.03 -4.81 -6.49
CA TRP A 65 2.95 -5.73 -7.62
C TRP A 65 1.51 -6.09 -7.91
N TRP A 66 1.26 -6.35 -9.18
CA TRP A 66 0.03 -6.97 -9.65
C TRP A 66 0.12 -8.47 -9.59
N LEU A 67 -0.94 -9.07 -9.07
CA LEU A 67 -1.06 -10.51 -8.98
C LEU A 67 -2.35 -10.97 -9.67
N PRO A 68 -2.37 -12.21 -10.21
CA PRO A 68 -3.59 -12.81 -10.69
C PRO A 68 -4.60 -12.98 -9.55
N ALA A 69 -5.88 -12.72 -9.79
CA ALA A 69 -6.96 -12.95 -8.83
C ALA A 69 -7.36 -14.44 -8.65
N GLU A 70 -6.44 -15.36 -8.97
CA GLU A 70 -6.62 -16.81 -8.87
C GLU A 70 -5.78 -17.35 -7.70
N PRO A 71 -6.40 -17.76 -6.57
CA PRO A 71 -5.66 -18.17 -5.38
C PRO A 71 -4.62 -19.27 -5.62
N GLY A 72 -4.95 -20.24 -6.49
CA GLY A 72 -4.05 -21.35 -6.82
C GLY A 72 -2.89 -21.01 -7.76
N ARG A 73 -2.82 -19.78 -8.27
CA ARG A 73 -1.75 -19.32 -9.19
C ARG A 73 -1.01 -18.09 -8.66
N MET A 74 -1.29 -17.67 -7.43
CA MET A 74 -0.71 -16.46 -6.86
C MET A 74 0.71 -16.75 -6.34
N ASN A 75 1.72 -16.11 -6.94
CA ASN A 75 3.12 -16.22 -6.51
C ASN A 75 3.57 -14.91 -5.85
N HIS A 76 3.71 -14.91 -4.53
CA HIS A 76 4.16 -13.74 -3.75
C HIS A 76 5.68 -13.65 -3.56
N THR A 77 6.45 -14.61 -4.06
CA THR A 77 7.90 -14.73 -3.73
C THR A 77 8.70 -13.49 -4.15
N HIS A 78 8.25 -12.80 -5.21
CA HIS A 78 8.87 -11.58 -5.72
C HIS A 78 8.32 -10.30 -5.07
N CYS A 79 7.22 -10.39 -4.30
CA CYS A 79 6.56 -9.27 -3.65
C CYS A 79 7.22 -8.93 -2.31
N LYS A 80 8.45 -8.45 -2.40
CA LYS A 80 9.27 -8.10 -1.23
C LYS A 80 9.98 -6.77 -1.45
N PRO A 81 10.27 -6.01 -0.39
CA PRO A 81 11.10 -4.82 -0.52
C PRO A 81 12.50 -5.19 -1.01
N ARG A 82 13.24 -4.21 -1.54
CA ARG A 82 14.58 -4.43 -2.12
C ARG A 82 14.57 -5.48 -3.25
N SER A 83 13.42 -5.70 -3.88
CA SER A 83 13.28 -6.50 -5.08
C SER A 83 13.77 -5.71 -6.29
N ASP A 84 14.21 -6.42 -7.33
CA ASP A 84 14.70 -5.83 -8.58
C ASP A 84 13.62 -5.02 -9.32
N SER A 85 12.34 -5.26 -9.00
CA SER A 85 11.22 -4.56 -9.63
C SER A 85 9.99 -4.51 -8.74
N TYR A 86 9.13 -3.53 -9.02
CA TYR A 86 7.72 -3.41 -8.64
C TYR A 86 6.95 -2.94 -9.87
N ASP A 87 5.64 -3.11 -9.90
CA ASP A 87 4.83 -2.77 -11.08
C ASP A 87 4.35 -1.32 -11.05
N TRP A 88 4.13 -0.80 -9.84
CA TRP A 88 3.52 0.51 -9.63
C TRP A 88 3.98 1.14 -8.33
N TYR A 89 3.83 2.46 -8.26
CA TYR A 89 3.89 3.23 -7.03
C TYR A 89 2.85 4.35 -7.05
N GLU A 90 2.43 4.76 -5.87
CA GLU A 90 1.38 5.76 -5.69
C GLU A 90 1.67 6.59 -4.44
N TYR A 91 1.28 7.86 -4.47
CA TYR A 91 1.31 8.72 -3.29
C TYR A 91 0.14 9.70 -3.23
N SER A 92 -0.23 10.10 -2.01
CA SER A 92 -1.19 11.19 -1.82
C SER A 92 -0.56 12.54 -2.14
N ILE A 93 -1.30 13.36 -2.87
CA ILE A 93 -1.01 14.79 -3.04
C ILE A 93 -1.93 15.68 -2.18
N ALA A 94 -3.09 15.14 -1.78
CA ALA A 94 -4.00 15.78 -0.83
C ALA A 94 -4.81 14.70 -0.10
N GLY A 95 -5.25 15.01 1.12
CA GLY A 95 -6.14 14.13 1.87
C GLY A 95 -6.84 14.86 3.00
N ASP A 96 -8.01 14.36 3.37
CA ASP A 96 -8.79 14.80 4.53
C ASP A 96 -9.40 13.59 5.22
N CYS A 97 -9.21 13.47 6.53
CA CYS A 97 -9.58 12.30 7.30
C CYS A 97 -10.49 12.66 8.47
N THR A 98 -11.54 11.89 8.61
CA THR A 98 -12.39 11.78 9.79
C THR A 98 -12.03 10.51 10.57
N LEU A 99 -12.72 10.26 11.69
CA LEU A 99 -12.53 9.05 12.49
C LEU A 99 -12.80 7.74 11.73
N THR A 100 -13.64 7.76 10.69
CA THR A 100 -14.10 6.53 10.02
C THR A 100 -13.86 6.53 8.51
N GLU A 101 -13.47 7.67 7.95
CA GLU A 101 -13.34 7.88 6.51
C GLU A 101 -12.20 8.83 6.20
N CYS A 102 -11.41 8.51 5.19
CA CYS A 102 -10.43 9.40 4.56
C CYS A 102 -10.74 9.62 3.09
N ARG A 103 -10.78 10.87 2.67
CA ARG A 103 -10.87 11.32 1.27
C ARG A 103 -9.46 11.64 0.80
N VAL A 104 -9.07 11.08 -0.34
CA VAL A 104 -7.68 11.11 -0.77
C VAL A 104 -7.62 11.47 -2.24
N THR A 105 -6.69 12.36 -2.58
CA THR A 105 -6.26 12.58 -3.96
C THR A 105 -4.88 12.00 -4.13
N ALA A 106 -4.75 11.04 -5.04
CA ALA A 106 -3.52 10.30 -5.25
C ALA A 106 -3.00 10.42 -6.67
N MET A 107 -1.66 10.38 -6.79
CA MET A 107 -0.95 10.32 -8.05
C MET A 107 -0.38 8.92 -8.25
N ASN A 108 -0.76 8.29 -9.37
CA ASN A 108 -0.42 6.91 -9.67
C ASN A 108 0.61 6.83 -10.80
N TYR A 109 1.61 5.97 -10.64
CA TYR A 109 2.65 5.75 -11.64
C TYR A 109 2.84 4.26 -11.93
N ARG A 110 3.20 3.96 -13.18
CA ARG A 110 3.75 2.66 -13.53
C ARG A 110 5.25 2.70 -13.31
N ALA A 111 5.83 1.67 -12.73
CA ALA A 111 7.28 1.61 -12.57
C ALA A 111 8.02 1.67 -13.91
N SER A 112 7.36 1.22 -14.99
CA SER A 112 7.86 1.22 -16.36
C SER A 112 7.71 2.55 -17.11
N ASP A 113 6.91 3.50 -16.61
CA ASP A 113 6.68 4.81 -17.26
C ASP A 113 6.71 5.91 -16.20
N GLN A 114 7.86 6.58 -16.10
CA GLN A 114 8.25 7.43 -14.98
C GLN A 114 8.08 8.93 -15.29
N ASP A 115 8.01 9.29 -16.58
CA ASP A 115 7.98 10.69 -17.01
C ASP A 115 6.61 11.34 -16.80
N LYS A 116 5.56 10.54 -16.63
CA LYS A 116 4.20 11.02 -16.43
C LYS A 116 3.41 10.09 -15.50
N PRO A 117 2.51 10.65 -14.69
CA PRO A 117 1.58 9.84 -13.95
C PRO A 117 0.71 9.04 -14.92
N ALA A 118 0.43 7.79 -14.56
CA ALA A 118 -0.56 6.98 -15.25
C ALA A 118 -1.95 7.64 -15.14
N PHE A 119 -2.27 8.17 -13.96
CA PHE A 119 -3.48 8.96 -13.69
C PHE A 119 -3.42 9.63 -12.31
N GLN A 120 -4.30 10.62 -12.12
CA GLN A 120 -4.65 11.19 -10.82
C GLN A 120 -6.07 10.76 -10.47
N GLU A 121 -6.34 10.45 -9.21
CA GLU A 121 -7.63 9.91 -8.83
C GLU A 121 -8.05 10.31 -7.42
N HIS A 122 -9.37 10.32 -7.20
CA HIS A 122 -10.00 10.62 -5.93
C HIS A 122 -10.67 9.36 -5.38
N TYR A 123 -10.28 8.94 -4.19
CA TYR A 123 -10.90 7.80 -3.55
C TYR A 123 -11.20 8.05 -2.07
N ILE A 124 -12.14 7.26 -1.58
CA ILE A 124 -12.58 7.23 -0.20
C ILE A 124 -12.08 5.92 0.40
N ALA A 125 -11.39 5.99 1.54
CA ALA A 125 -10.91 4.84 2.30
C ALA A 125 -11.59 4.78 3.68
N ARG A 126 -11.98 3.58 4.10
CA ARG A 126 -12.62 3.30 5.39
C ARG A 126 -12.06 2.02 5.99
N MET A 127 -11.86 2.00 7.30
CA MET A 127 -11.65 0.73 8.03
C MET A 127 -13.01 0.06 8.22
N LEU A 128 -13.06 -1.25 8.01
CA LEU A 128 -14.22 -2.07 8.30
C LEU A 128 -13.85 -3.04 9.41
N ASP A 129 -14.61 -3.01 10.49
CA ASP A 129 -14.53 -4.01 11.55
C ASP A 129 -15.32 -5.24 11.11
N VAL A 130 -14.62 -6.19 10.49
CA VAL A 130 -15.20 -7.41 9.92
C VAL A 130 -14.36 -8.59 10.37
N GLY A 131 -14.94 -9.47 11.19
CA GLY A 131 -14.28 -10.65 11.76
C GLY A 131 -14.04 -10.51 13.26
N ASP A 132 -13.17 -11.35 13.82
CA ASP A 132 -12.79 -11.37 15.23
C ASP A 132 -11.44 -10.66 15.51
N GLY A 133 -10.90 -9.95 14.51
CA GLY A 133 -9.63 -9.24 14.58
C GLY A 133 -8.38 -10.11 14.47
N THR A 134 -8.50 -11.44 14.48
CA THR A 134 -7.32 -12.35 14.47
C THR A 134 -6.57 -12.35 13.14
N LEU A 135 -7.25 -12.01 12.05
CA LEU A 135 -6.68 -11.94 10.68
C LEU A 135 -6.31 -10.51 10.26
N GLY A 136 -6.38 -9.56 11.19
CA GLY A 136 -6.18 -8.13 10.97
C GLY A 136 -7.46 -7.41 10.53
N ASP A 137 -7.42 -6.08 10.62
CA ASP A 137 -8.54 -5.23 10.19
C ASP A 137 -8.66 -5.24 8.66
N LEU A 138 -9.91 -5.31 8.17
CA LEU A 138 -10.19 -5.12 6.76
C LEU A 138 -10.31 -3.63 6.43
N ALA A 139 -9.74 -3.24 5.29
CA ALA A 139 -9.90 -1.90 4.74
C ALA A 139 -10.70 -1.97 3.44
N LEU A 140 -11.63 -1.04 3.28
CA LEU A 140 -12.36 -0.81 2.04
C LEU A 140 -11.94 0.54 1.46
N SER A 141 -11.74 0.60 0.15
CA SER A 141 -11.61 1.85 -0.59
C SER A 141 -12.41 1.82 -1.89
N TYR A 142 -12.85 2.99 -2.36
CA TYR A 142 -13.57 3.12 -3.61
C TYR A 142 -13.33 4.48 -4.26
N PHE A 143 -13.34 4.53 -5.59
CA PHE A 143 -13.26 5.81 -6.29
C PHE A 143 -14.56 6.59 -6.13
N ASP A 144 -14.46 7.87 -5.87
CA ASP A 144 -15.62 8.75 -5.69
C ASP A 144 -16.20 9.19 -7.06
N ARG A 145 -16.67 8.22 -7.84
CA ARG A 145 -17.32 8.42 -9.14
C ARG A 145 -18.21 7.24 -9.54
N ARG A 146 -19.11 7.47 -10.49
CA ARG A 146 -19.92 6.41 -11.12
C ARG A 146 -19.01 5.36 -11.76
N ASP A 147 -19.35 4.09 -11.55
CA ASP A 147 -18.60 2.91 -12.01
C ASP A 147 -17.15 2.84 -11.51
N GLY A 148 -16.88 3.48 -10.36
CA GLY A 148 -15.60 3.37 -9.66
C GLY A 148 -15.34 1.93 -9.20
N ALA A 149 -14.09 1.46 -9.34
CA ALA A 149 -13.64 0.25 -8.69
C ALA A 149 -13.68 0.37 -7.16
N PHE A 150 -13.84 -0.77 -6.51
CA PHE A 150 -13.74 -0.96 -5.08
C PHE A 150 -12.53 -1.84 -4.79
N ALA A 151 -11.80 -1.56 -3.72
CA ALA A 151 -10.73 -2.42 -3.25
C ALA A 151 -10.97 -2.82 -1.80
N VAL A 152 -10.92 -4.13 -1.54
CA VAL A 152 -10.96 -4.69 -0.19
C VAL A 152 -9.60 -5.30 0.08
N GLY A 153 -9.01 -4.96 1.22
CA GLY A 153 -7.67 -5.45 1.55
C GLY A 153 -7.45 -5.68 3.03
N THR A 154 -6.42 -6.47 3.30
CA THR A 154 -5.85 -6.67 4.63
C THR A 154 -4.52 -5.93 4.72
N ARG A 155 -4.14 -5.59 5.94
CA ARG A 155 -2.81 -5.05 6.23
C ARG A 155 -2.19 -5.74 7.43
N ARG A 156 -0.87 -5.83 7.39
CA ARG A 156 -0.02 -6.25 8.50
C ARG A 156 0.96 -5.12 8.81
N VAL A 157 0.82 -4.52 9.99
CA VAL A 157 1.70 -3.44 10.44
C VAL A 157 3.10 -4.00 10.68
N LEU A 158 4.11 -3.34 10.12
CA LEU A 158 5.53 -3.73 10.23
C LEU A 158 6.30 -2.80 11.19
N GLY A 159 5.91 -1.53 11.27
CA GLY A 159 6.51 -0.53 12.16
C GLY A 159 5.56 0.63 12.44
N GLY A 160 5.81 1.35 13.53
CA GLY A 160 4.93 2.37 14.09
C GLY A 160 4.15 1.89 15.32
N VAL A 161 3.18 2.70 15.75
CA VAL A 161 2.36 2.41 16.95
C VAL A 161 1.59 1.10 16.77
N GLY A 162 1.71 0.19 17.75
CA GLY A 162 1.04 -1.11 17.71
C GLY A 162 1.77 -2.21 16.95
N ALA A 163 2.99 -1.94 16.44
CA ALA A 163 3.85 -2.99 15.91
C ALA A 163 4.33 -3.91 17.05
N SER A 164 4.20 -5.22 16.85
CA SER A 164 4.92 -6.24 17.60
C SER A 164 5.80 -6.93 16.59
N ALA A 165 7.12 -6.72 16.67
CA ALA A 165 8.02 -7.16 15.62
C ALA A 165 9.00 -8.22 16.12
N SER A 166 8.94 -9.39 15.47
CA SER A 166 10.10 -10.28 15.43
C SER A 166 11.25 -9.65 14.65
N GLU A 167 12.49 -10.11 14.84
CA GLU A 167 13.66 -9.61 14.10
C GLU A 167 13.47 -9.67 12.57
N LYS A 168 12.73 -10.68 12.07
CA LYS A 168 12.35 -10.80 10.66
C LYS A 168 11.44 -9.66 10.20
N GLU A 169 10.53 -9.22 11.05
CA GLU A 169 9.61 -8.12 10.77
C GLU A 169 10.31 -6.78 10.85
N THR A 170 11.22 -6.61 11.80
CA THR A 170 12.10 -5.43 11.88
C THR A 170 12.94 -5.28 10.61
N ARG A 171 13.53 -6.37 10.11
CA ARG A 171 14.22 -6.37 8.80
C ARG A 171 13.29 -6.00 7.65
N ALA A 172 12.13 -6.65 7.55
CA ALA A 172 11.16 -6.36 6.49
C ALA A 172 10.67 -4.90 6.52
N CYS A 173 10.51 -4.33 7.73
CA CYS A 173 10.17 -2.93 7.91
C CYS A 173 11.28 -2.02 7.37
N ASN A 174 12.52 -2.24 7.79
CA ASN A 174 13.66 -1.42 7.37
C ASN A 174 13.89 -1.52 5.85
N ASP A 175 13.79 -2.72 5.26
CA ASP A 175 13.92 -2.91 3.81
C ASP A 175 12.81 -2.17 3.04
N ALA A 176 11.58 -2.19 3.55
CA ALA A 176 10.45 -1.46 2.98
C ALA A 176 10.63 0.06 3.09
N PHE A 177 11.06 0.54 4.26
CA PHE A 177 11.33 1.96 4.47
C PHE A 177 12.44 2.46 3.55
N GLN A 178 13.51 1.69 3.40
CA GLN A 178 14.59 2.00 2.48
C GLN A 178 14.09 2.07 1.04
N THR A 179 13.31 1.08 0.58
CA THR A 179 12.75 1.07 -0.78
C THR A 179 11.88 2.30 -1.05
N LEU A 180 11.04 2.70 -0.09
CA LEU A 180 10.20 3.90 -0.18
C LEU A 180 11.02 5.19 -0.20
N SER A 181 12.07 5.25 0.61
CA SER A 181 12.98 6.41 0.69
C SER A 181 13.77 6.61 -0.60
N GLU A 182 14.31 5.52 -1.14
CA GLU A 182 14.99 5.52 -2.45
C GLU A 182 14.01 5.93 -3.55
N LEU A 183 12.80 5.38 -3.55
CA LEU A 183 11.75 5.77 -4.49
C LEU A 183 11.44 7.27 -4.42
N GLN A 184 11.30 7.86 -3.23
CA GLN A 184 11.06 9.29 -3.07
C GLN A 184 12.18 10.13 -3.72
N VAL A 185 13.43 9.76 -3.47
CA VAL A 185 14.62 10.49 -3.94
C VAL A 185 14.84 10.30 -5.44
N GLU A 186 14.88 9.06 -5.91
CA GLU A 186 15.17 8.71 -7.31
C GLU A 186 14.12 9.24 -8.27
N ARG A 187 12.84 9.21 -7.84
CA ARG A 187 11.72 9.69 -8.65
C ARG A 187 11.37 11.16 -8.42
N LYS A 188 12.07 11.83 -7.51
CA LYS A 188 11.83 13.24 -7.16
C LYS A 188 10.34 13.50 -6.87
N LEU A 189 9.73 12.62 -6.07
CA LEU A 189 8.30 12.67 -5.81
C LEU A 189 7.95 13.98 -5.10
N SER A 190 6.89 14.65 -5.58
CA SER A 190 6.39 15.90 -5.00
C SER A 190 5.52 15.64 -3.76
N LEU A 191 6.08 14.97 -2.76
CA LEU A 191 5.44 14.75 -1.47
C LEU A 191 5.47 16.04 -0.65
N SER A 192 4.39 16.34 0.07
CA SER A 192 4.33 17.44 1.04
C SER A 192 5.08 17.14 2.35
N PHE A 193 5.72 15.97 2.45
CA PHE A 193 6.38 15.46 3.64
C PHE A 193 7.63 14.65 3.30
N MET A 194 8.49 14.48 4.30
CA MET A 194 9.62 13.55 4.26
C MET A 194 9.25 12.27 5.01
N LEU A 195 9.75 11.14 4.54
CA LEU A 195 9.60 9.86 5.22
C LEU A 195 10.48 9.84 6.49
N GLU A 196 9.91 9.44 7.62
CA GLU A 196 10.60 9.26 8.90
C GLU A 196 10.59 7.76 9.25
N ASN A 197 11.73 7.16 9.64
CA ASN A 197 11.79 5.70 9.82
C ASN A 197 10.91 5.24 11.01
N PRO A 198 9.81 4.48 10.77
CA PRO A 198 8.95 3.99 11.84
C PRO A 198 9.39 2.62 12.39
N CYS A 199 10.50 2.07 11.90
CA CYS A 199 10.99 0.75 12.23
C CYS A 199 11.92 0.77 13.45
N GLU A 200 11.92 -0.32 14.23
CA GLU A 200 12.91 -0.50 15.28
C GLU A 200 14.33 -0.66 14.68
N VAL A 201 15.34 -0.23 15.45
CA VAL A 201 16.75 -0.42 15.10
C VAL A 201 17.11 -1.86 15.42
N VAL A 202 17.58 -2.61 14.41
CA VAL A 202 18.21 -3.92 14.66
C VAL A 202 19.50 -3.64 15.41
N SER A 203 19.59 -4.00 16.68
CA SER A 203 20.88 -3.94 17.39
C SER A 203 21.83 -4.89 16.68
N GLU A 204 22.92 -4.38 16.11
CA GLU A 204 24.03 -5.21 15.69
C GLU A 204 24.50 -5.99 16.92
N SER A 205 24.23 -7.30 16.96
CA SER A 205 24.83 -8.16 17.97
C SER A 205 26.33 -7.99 17.87
N GLU A 206 26.97 -7.56 18.96
CA GLU A 206 28.43 -7.44 19.05
C GLU A 206 29.09 -8.68 18.43
N PRO A 207 30.13 -8.52 17.59
CA PRO A 207 30.88 -9.68 17.13
C PRO A 207 31.34 -10.43 18.38
N LEU A 208 31.04 -11.73 18.47
CA LEU A 208 31.60 -12.61 19.49
C LEU A 208 33.10 -12.32 19.54
N SER A 209 33.53 -11.62 20.59
CA SER A 209 34.93 -11.44 20.88
C SER A 209 35.51 -12.84 20.99
N ALA A 210 36.41 -13.16 20.08
CA ALA A 210 37.18 -14.40 20.11
C ALA A 210 37.76 -14.58 21.51
N GLU A 211 37.33 -15.62 22.21
CA GLU A 211 37.99 -16.07 23.42
C GLU A 211 39.42 -16.52 23.02
N LEU A 212 40.40 -15.88 23.65
CA LEU A 212 41.81 -16.26 23.72
C LEU A 212 41.99 -17.47 24.62
#